data_AF-A0A533BHV1-F1
#
_entry.id   AF-A0A533BHV1-F1
#
_cell.length_a   1.000
_cell.length_b   1.000
_cell.length_c   1.000
_cell.angle_alpha   90.00
_cell.angle_beta   90.00
_cell.angle_gamma   90.00
#
_symmetry.space_group_name_H-M   'P 1'
#
loop_
_entity.id
_entity.type
_entity.pdbx_description
1 polymer ?
#
loop_
_entity_poly.entity_id
_entity_poly.type
_entity_poly.pdbx_seq_one_letter_code
_entity_poly.pdbx_strand_id
1 'polypeptide(L)'
;MALLTSVHDLRTLIRSSHPLIVIETVEEDRVLALLQSVAAQERMPLFEWSVTRGLTRTDDAPTLSKMTATPLAVLQHLQGLTVEAVFWLKDLAPHLQDPAVSRQLRDVATTYNRSRSTCVLTGHPIALPLDIEKIVVRLYLQLPNRDELQSMLQSVLQSLAPRTSYHRPRTTTQRGRPGPFSQRA
;
A
#
# COMPACT_ATOMS: atom_id res chain seq x y z
N MET A 1 13.04 13.19 -15.44
CA MET A 1 11.86 13.64 -16.21
C MET A 1 10.63 13.21 -15.41
N ALA A 2 9.76 14.15 -15.06
CA ALA A 2 8.60 13.89 -14.21
C ALA A 2 7.37 13.59 -15.07
N LEU A 3 6.70 12.47 -14.84
CA LEU A 3 5.42 12.16 -15.51
C LEU A 3 4.27 12.27 -14.52
N LEU A 4 3.16 12.78 -15.03
CA LEU A 4 1.86 12.74 -14.38
C LEU A 4 1.38 11.28 -14.35
N THR A 5 1.05 10.71 -13.20
CA THR A 5 0.78 9.27 -13.07
C THR A 5 -0.65 8.91 -13.42
N SER A 6 -0.87 8.33 -14.60
CA SER A 6 -2.07 7.55 -14.91
C SER A 6 -1.78 6.03 -14.90
N VAL A 7 -2.85 5.24 -14.90
CA VAL A 7 -2.79 3.78 -15.17
C VAL A 7 -2.05 3.49 -16.47
N HIS A 8 -2.27 4.31 -17.50
CA HIS A 8 -1.62 4.12 -18.81
C HIS A 8 -0.11 4.38 -18.74
N ASP A 9 0.32 5.43 -18.04
CA ASP A 9 1.73 5.78 -17.92
C ASP A 9 2.50 4.70 -17.16
N LEU A 10 1.96 4.24 -16.04
CA LEU A 10 2.59 3.19 -15.24
C LEU A 10 2.67 1.87 -16.03
N ARG A 11 1.62 1.49 -16.76
CA ARG A 11 1.64 0.32 -17.66
C ARG A 11 2.71 0.46 -18.75
N THR A 12 2.84 1.64 -19.33
CA THR A 12 3.85 1.91 -20.37
C THR A 12 5.26 1.72 -19.82
N LEU A 13 5.51 2.18 -18.59
CA LEU A 13 6.82 1.99 -17.93
C LEU A 13 7.13 0.52 -17.65
N ILE A 14 6.15 -0.24 -17.12
CA ILE A 14 6.30 -1.69 -16.87
C ILE A 14 6.58 -2.45 -18.16
N ARG A 15 5.84 -2.15 -19.24
CA ARG A 15 6.04 -2.78 -20.57
C ARG A 15 7.38 -2.44 -21.20
N SER A 16 7.93 -1.28 -20.84
CA SER A 16 9.25 -0.84 -21.27
C SER A 16 10.36 -1.30 -20.32
N SER A 17 10.06 -2.24 -19.40
CA SER A 17 11.02 -2.81 -18.45
C SER A 17 11.76 -1.79 -17.59
N HIS A 18 11.10 -0.69 -17.19
CA HIS A 18 11.67 0.25 -16.23
C HIS A 18 11.69 -0.41 -14.85
N PRO A 19 12.86 -0.76 -14.28
CA PRO A 19 12.91 -1.62 -13.11
C PRO A 19 12.60 -0.89 -11.82
N LEU A 20 12.79 0.44 -11.77
CA LEU A 20 12.58 1.27 -10.59
C LEU A 20 11.68 2.47 -10.91
N ILE A 21 10.61 2.61 -10.14
CA ILE A 21 9.67 3.70 -10.22
C ILE A 21 9.49 4.30 -8.83
N VAL A 22 9.42 5.62 -8.74
CA VAL A 22 9.17 6.35 -7.49
C VAL A 22 7.89 7.14 -7.61
N ILE A 23 6.99 6.95 -6.63
CA ILE A 23 5.79 7.78 -6.47
C ILE A 23 5.90 8.48 -5.11
N GLU A 24 6.20 9.77 -5.13
CA GLU A 24 6.31 10.56 -3.91
C GLU A 24 4.93 11.01 -3.44
N THR A 25 4.39 10.31 -2.44
CA THR A 25 3.05 10.55 -1.88
C THR A 25 2.90 9.82 -0.54
N VAL A 26 1.97 10.31 0.28
CA VAL A 26 1.49 9.65 1.51
C VAL A 26 0.15 8.93 1.30
N GLU A 27 -0.46 9.03 0.12
CA GLU A 27 -1.78 8.48 -0.20
C GLU A 27 -1.71 6.99 -0.57
N GLU A 28 -1.41 6.14 0.40
CA GLU A 28 -1.21 4.69 0.19
C GLU A 28 -2.41 4.01 -0.49
N ASP A 29 -3.64 4.34 -0.09
CA ASP A 29 -4.85 3.74 -0.68
C ASP A 29 -4.97 4.01 -2.19
N ARG A 30 -4.55 5.20 -2.62
CA ARG A 30 -4.60 5.58 -4.04
C ARG A 30 -3.50 4.90 -4.83
N VAL A 31 -2.31 4.78 -4.25
CA VAL A 31 -1.21 3.99 -4.83
C VAL A 31 -1.64 2.52 -4.97
N LEU A 32 -2.23 1.94 -3.93
CA LEU A 32 -2.71 0.57 -3.95
C LEU A 32 -3.73 0.36 -5.08
N ALA A 33 -4.75 1.22 -5.18
CA ALA A 33 -5.76 1.14 -6.23
C ALA A 33 -5.15 1.24 -7.65
N LEU A 34 -4.20 2.15 -7.83
CA LEU A 34 -3.44 2.30 -9.08
C LEU A 34 -2.67 1.02 -9.41
N LEU A 35 -1.88 0.51 -8.46
CA LEU A 35 -1.05 -0.68 -8.65
C LEU A 35 -1.88 -1.93 -8.90
N GLN A 36 -2.99 -2.12 -8.18
CA GLN A 36 -3.92 -3.23 -8.40
C GLN A 36 -4.53 -3.17 -9.81
N SER A 37 -4.97 -2.00 -10.26
CA SER A 37 -5.51 -1.81 -11.61
C SER A 37 -4.48 -2.15 -12.69
N VAL A 38 -3.24 -1.69 -12.53
CA VAL A 38 -2.13 -1.99 -13.44
C VAL A 38 -1.77 -3.48 -13.42
N ALA A 39 -1.60 -4.06 -12.24
CA ALA A 39 -1.24 -5.47 -12.04
C ALA A 39 -2.30 -6.40 -12.66
N ALA A 40 -3.59 -6.12 -12.47
CA ALA A 40 -4.68 -6.86 -13.07
C ALA A 40 -4.66 -6.79 -14.62
N GLN A 41 -4.41 -5.59 -15.17
CA GLN A 41 -4.36 -5.39 -16.63
C GLN A 41 -3.15 -6.04 -17.30
N GLU A 42 -2.00 -6.09 -16.61
CA GLU A 42 -0.79 -6.76 -17.11
C GLU A 42 -0.70 -8.24 -16.71
N ARG A 43 -1.68 -8.76 -15.95
CA ARG A 43 -1.73 -10.12 -15.41
C ARG A 43 -0.48 -10.48 -14.59
N MET A 44 -0.02 -9.54 -13.79
CA MET A 44 1.13 -9.69 -12.91
C MET A 44 0.68 -9.70 -11.45
N PRO A 45 1.28 -10.53 -10.59
CA PRO A 45 1.05 -10.45 -9.15
C PRO A 45 1.58 -9.13 -8.58
N LEU A 46 0.87 -8.62 -7.58
CA LEU A 46 1.29 -7.48 -6.77
C LEU A 46 1.76 -7.97 -5.40
N PHE A 47 2.98 -7.59 -5.05
CA PHE A 47 3.53 -7.78 -3.72
C PHE A 47 3.71 -6.42 -3.05
N GLU A 48 3.41 -6.37 -1.75
CA GLU A 48 3.71 -5.23 -0.90
C GLU A 48 4.79 -5.59 0.12
N TRP A 49 5.63 -4.62 0.43
CA TRP A 49 6.61 -4.71 1.49
C TRP A 49 6.49 -3.52 2.43
N SER A 50 6.57 -3.79 3.73
CA SER A 50 6.89 -2.79 4.75
C SER A 50 7.89 -3.36 5.75
N VAL A 51 8.64 -2.49 6.42
CA VAL A 51 9.54 -2.90 7.51
C VAL A 51 8.83 -3.67 8.63
N THR A 52 7.53 -3.41 8.84
CA THR A 52 6.74 -4.04 9.90
C THR A 52 6.14 -5.40 9.52
N ARG A 53 5.98 -5.69 8.23
CA ARG A 53 5.29 -6.91 7.77
C ARG A 53 6.16 -7.83 6.91
N GLY A 54 7.26 -7.30 6.38
CA GLY A 54 8.02 -7.96 5.33
C GLY A 54 7.26 -7.98 4.01
N LEU A 55 7.70 -8.83 3.09
CA LEU A 55 7.13 -8.98 1.75
C LEU A 55 5.94 -9.93 1.79
N THR A 56 4.79 -9.47 1.32
CA THR A 56 3.54 -10.24 1.24
C THR A 56 2.85 -10.01 -0.08
N ARG A 57 2.11 -11.01 -0.56
CA ARG A 57 1.24 -10.82 -1.71
C ARG A 57 -0.03 -10.07 -1.29
N THR A 58 -0.47 -9.10 -2.09
CA THR A 58 -1.65 -8.29 -1.77
C THR A 58 -2.96 -9.10 -1.77
N ASP A 59 -3.02 -10.18 -2.55
CA ASP A 59 -4.20 -11.05 -2.66
C ASP A 59 -4.33 -12.04 -1.48
N ASP A 60 -3.24 -12.29 -0.75
CA ASP A 60 -3.20 -13.30 0.30
C ASP A 60 -3.63 -12.71 1.65
N ALA A 61 -4.03 -13.60 2.56
CA ALA A 61 -4.25 -13.20 3.95
C ALA A 61 -2.98 -12.53 4.51
N PRO A 62 -3.11 -11.46 5.32
CA PRO A 62 -1.98 -10.73 5.86
C PRO A 62 -1.10 -11.67 6.70
N THR A 63 0.04 -12.07 6.13
CA THR A 63 1.03 -12.94 6.78
C THR A 63 2.28 -12.12 7.13
N LEU A 64 2.96 -12.46 8.22
CA LEU A 64 4.20 -11.78 8.58
C LEU A 64 5.40 -12.53 8.00
N SER A 65 6.12 -11.91 7.07
CA SER A 65 7.33 -12.48 6.48
C SER A 65 8.57 -12.00 7.23
N LYS A 66 8.90 -12.67 8.35
CA LYS A 66 10.06 -12.32 9.19
C LYS A 66 11.40 -12.35 8.42
N MET A 67 11.51 -13.19 7.40
CA MET A 67 12.72 -13.33 6.59
C MET A 67 13.05 -12.10 5.75
N THR A 68 12.05 -11.27 5.45
CA THR A 68 12.20 -10.07 4.61
C THR A 68 11.96 -8.79 5.42
N ALA A 69 12.01 -8.85 6.75
CA ALA A 69 11.70 -7.70 7.60
C ALA A 69 12.75 -6.56 7.52
N THR A 70 13.94 -6.80 6.96
CA THR A 70 14.96 -5.77 6.76
C THR A 70 15.04 -5.33 5.30
N PRO A 71 15.38 -4.05 5.02
CA PRO A 71 15.59 -3.53 3.66
C PRO A 71 16.56 -4.36 2.83
N LEU A 72 17.69 -4.77 3.42
CA LEU A 72 18.67 -5.58 2.71
C LEU A 72 18.11 -6.99 2.39
N ALA A 73 17.43 -7.61 3.35
CA ALA A 73 16.90 -8.96 3.19
C ALA A 73 15.79 -9.03 2.12
N VAL A 74 14.88 -8.03 2.07
CA VAL A 74 13.89 -7.98 0.99
C VAL A 74 14.57 -7.82 -0.37
N LEU A 75 15.55 -6.93 -0.51
CA LEU A 75 16.20 -6.73 -1.82
C LEU A 75 17.03 -7.95 -2.26
N GLN A 76 17.66 -8.67 -1.33
CA GLN A 76 18.29 -9.96 -1.62
C GLN A 76 17.27 -11.00 -2.08
N HIS A 77 16.12 -11.06 -1.41
CA HIS A 77 15.04 -11.95 -1.79
C HIS A 77 14.50 -11.62 -3.19
N LEU A 78 14.23 -10.34 -3.48
CA LEU A 78 13.75 -9.86 -4.78
C LEU A 78 14.71 -10.17 -5.94
N GLN A 79 16.02 -10.10 -5.70
CA GLN A 79 17.02 -10.44 -6.71
C GLN A 79 16.96 -11.92 -7.14
N GLY A 80 16.60 -12.82 -6.22
CA GLY A 80 16.47 -14.25 -6.47
C GLY A 80 15.13 -14.68 -7.07
N LEU A 81 14.14 -13.77 -7.14
CA LEU A 81 12.83 -14.07 -7.71
C LEU A 81 12.87 -14.07 -9.24
N THR A 82 12.31 -15.11 -9.84
CA THR A 82 12.13 -15.24 -11.29
C THR A 82 10.74 -14.86 -11.78
N VAL A 83 9.83 -14.54 -10.84
CA VAL A 83 8.46 -14.13 -11.17
C VAL A 83 8.43 -12.70 -11.69
N GLU A 84 7.76 -12.48 -12.83
CA GLU A 84 7.41 -11.15 -13.31
C GLU A 84 6.30 -10.58 -12.42
N ALA A 85 6.63 -9.55 -11.63
CA ALA A 85 5.73 -9.00 -10.63
C ALA A 85 5.95 -7.51 -10.41
N VAL A 86 4.93 -6.86 -9.83
CA VAL A 86 5.04 -5.50 -9.31
C VAL A 86 5.33 -5.59 -7.81
N PHE A 87 6.41 -4.96 -7.37
CA PHE A 87 6.83 -4.95 -5.96
C PHE A 87 6.69 -3.54 -5.39
N TRP A 88 5.72 -3.33 -4.52
CA TRP A 88 5.50 -2.07 -3.83
C TRP A 88 6.31 -2.01 -2.53
N LEU A 89 7.35 -1.18 -2.51
CA LEU A 89 8.30 -1.06 -1.41
C LEU A 89 8.04 0.24 -0.64
N LYS A 90 7.26 0.13 0.44
CA LYS A 90 6.87 1.27 1.29
C LYS A 90 8.02 1.66 2.21
N ASP A 91 8.28 2.96 2.32
CA ASP A 91 9.28 3.55 3.24
C ASP A 91 10.71 3.02 3.07
N LEU A 92 11.05 2.48 1.89
CA LEU A 92 12.41 1.97 1.64
C LEU A 92 13.43 3.11 1.46
N ALA A 93 12.99 4.28 0.98
CA ALA A 93 13.88 5.37 0.56
C ALA A 93 14.88 5.84 1.65
N PRO A 94 14.49 6.05 2.92
CA PRO A 94 15.43 6.41 3.98
C PRO A 94 16.55 5.39 4.18
N HIS A 95 16.29 4.11 3.91
CA HIS A 95 17.27 3.03 4.07
C HIS A 95 18.30 2.98 2.93
N LEU A 96 18.09 3.71 1.84
CA LEU A 96 19.03 3.77 0.71
C LEU A 96 20.27 4.64 1.00
N GLN A 97 20.33 5.29 2.17
CA GLN A 97 21.56 5.93 2.64
C GLN A 97 22.63 4.91 3.04
N ASP A 98 22.23 3.67 3.34
CA ASP A 98 23.16 2.56 3.53
C ASP A 98 23.72 2.11 2.17
N PRO A 99 25.05 2.13 1.97
CA PRO A 99 25.68 1.71 0.72
C PRO A 99 25.34 0.27 0.29
N ALA A 100 25.17 -0.65 1.24
CA ALA A 100 24.83 -2.04 0.94
C ALA A 100 23.41 -2.16 0.40
N VAL A 101 22.44 -1.48 1.01
CA VAL A 101 21.04 -1.46 0.55
C VAL A 101 20.93 -0.76 -0.81
N SER A 102 21.62 0.38 -0.96
CA SER A 102 21.68 1.11 -2.23
C SER A 102 22.30 0.29 -3.36
N ARG A 103 23.40 -0.42 -3.08
CA ARG A 103 24.02 -1.32 -4.05
C ARG A 103 23.10 -2.48 -4.42
N GLN A 104 22.49 -3.13 -3.42
CA GLN A 104 21.59 -4.24 -3.63
C GLN A 104 20.37 -3.85 -4.48
N LEU A 105 19.80 -2.65 -4.27
CA LEU A 105 18.70 -2.16 -5.12
C LEU A 105 19.13 -2.00 -6.59
N ARG A 106 20.36 -1.53 -6.85
CA ARG A 106 20.89 -1.44 -8.22
C ARG A 106 21.12 -2.81 -8.85
N ASP A 107 21.53 -3.79 -8.06
CA ASP A 107 21.67 -5.17 -8.52
C ASP A 107 20.30 -5.79 -8.89
N VAL A 108 19.28 -5.56 -8.05
CA VAL A 108 17.86 -5.91 -8.36
C VAL A 108 17.42 -5.22 -9.65
N ALA A 109 17.66 -3.91 -9.77
CA ALA A 109 17.24 -3.14 -10.94
C ALA A 109 17.90 -3.65 -12.23
N THR A 110 19.16 -4.07 -12.15
CA THR A 110 19.89 -4.64 -13.29
C THR A 110 19.27 -5.96 -13.74
N THR A 111 18.88 -6.83 -12.81
CA THR A 111 18.15 -8.06 -13.12
C THR A 111 16.81 -7.77 -13.78
N TYR A 112 16.07 -6.79 -13.25
CA TYR A 112 14.71 -6.47 -13.71
C TYR A 112 14.68 -5.73 -15.05
N ASN A 113 15.78 -5.09 -15.46
CA ASN A 113 15.89 -4.49 -16.79
C ASN A 113 15.76 -5.51 -17.95
N ARG A 114 15.80 -6.82 -17.65
CA ARG A 114 15.61 -7.92 -18.60
C ARG A 114 14.28 -8.66 -18.42
N SER A 115 13.45 -8.24 -17.47
CA SER A 115 12.11 -8.80 -17.23
C SER A 115 11.07 -7.69 -17.18
N ARG A 116 9.79 -8.04 -17.04
CA ARG A 116 8.74 -7.05 -16.75
C ARG A 116 8.59 -6.75 -15.26
N SER A 117 9.49 -7.24 -14.41
CA SER A 117 9.44 -6.97 -12.97
C SER A 117 9.77 -5.51 -12.68
N THR A 118 9.07 -4.92 -11.71
CA THR A 118 9.26 -3.50 -11.37
C THR A 118 9.13 -3.29 -9.87
N CYS A 119 10.08 -2.57 -9.28
CA CYS A 119 9.96 -2.05 -7.93
C CYS A 119 9.37 -0.64 -7.97
N VAL A 120 8.32 -0.43 -7.17
CA VAL A 120 7.67 0.87 -6.97
C VAL A 120 7.97 1.31 -5.55
N LEU A 121 8.74 2.39 -5.39
CA LEU A 121 9.02 3.00 -4.10
C LEU A 121 8.03 4.12 -3.81
N THR A 122 7.51 4.16 -2.58
CA THR A 122 6.66 5.24 -2.10
C THR A 122 7.10 5.76 -0.74
N GLY A 123 6.63 6.97 -0.42
CA GLY A 123 6.98 7.71 0.78
C GLY A 123 6.98 9.21 0.51
N HIS A 124 7.19 10.00 1.56
CA HIS A 124 7.38 11.44 1.46
C HIS A 124 8.12 11.97 2.71
N PRO A 125 9.20 12.76 2.55
CA PRO A 125 9.92 13.06 1.32
C PRO A 125 10.77 11.88 0.82
N ILE A 126 11.05 11.82 -0.49
CA ILE A 126 11.94 10.79 -1.08
C ILE A 126 13.25 11.43 -1.58
N ALA A 127 14.28 11.33 -0.75
CA ALA A 127 15.66 11.68 -1.11
C ALA A 127 16.47 10.43 -1.45
N LEU A 128 16.94 10.34 -2.70
CA LEU A 128 17.67 9.17 -3.21
C LEU A 128 19.15 9.51 -3.44
N PRO A 129 20.07 8.55 -3.23
CA PRO A 129 21.45 8.68 -3.70
C PRO A 129 21.52 8.93 -5.20
N LEU A 130 22.52 9.71 -5.65
CA LEU A 130 22.68 10.11 -7.06
C LEU A 130 22.75 8.93 -8.03
N ASP A 131 23.30 7.78 -7.61
CA ASP A 131 23.39 6.60 -8.45
C ASP A 131 22.03 5.94 -8.71
N ILE A 132 21.09 6.08 -7.77
CA ILE A 132 19.71 5.57 -7.89
C ILE A 132 18.86 6.57 -8.68
N GLU A 133 19.05 7.88 -8.48
CA GLU A 133 18.35 8.93 -9.25
C GLU A 133 18.51 8.75 -10.77
N LYS A 134 19.66 8.24 -11.22
CA LYS A 134 19.95 8.04 -12.66
C LYS A 134 19.16 6.90 -13.30
N ILE A 135 18.66 5.95 -12.51
CA ILE A 135 18.00 4.73 -13.01
C ILE A 135 16.52 4.67 -12.67
N VAL A 136 16.00 5.65 -11.93
CA VAL A 136 14.63 5.68 -11.47
C VAL A 136 13.76 6.59 -12.33
N VAL A 137 12.52 6.19 -12.53
CA VAL A 137 11.50 7.05 -13.14
C VAL A 137 10.63 7.64 -12.03
N ARG A 138 10.54 8.98 -11.98
CA ARG A 138 9.70 9.70 -11.02
C ARG A 138 8.31 9.95 -11.58
N LEU A 139 7.31 9.53 -10.82
CA LEU A 139 5.89 9.58 -11.12
C LEU A 139 5.18 10.42 -10.05
N TYR A 140 4.37 11.38 -10.47
CA TYR A 140 3.58 12.23 -9.57
C TYR A 140 2.11 11.86 -9.65
N LEU A 141 1.58 11.35 -8.53
CA LEU A 141 0.19 10.94 -8.43
C LEU A 141 -0.71 12.09 -8.88
N GLN A 142 -1.55 11.84 -9.87
CA GLN A 142 -2.49 12.87 -10.34
C GLN A 142 -3.45 13.26 -9.25
N LEU A 143 -3.94 14.50 -9.29
CA LEU A 143 -5.10 14.87 -8.50
C LEU A 143 -6.29 14.01 -8.98
N PRO A 144 -7.09 13.47 -8.05
CA PRO A 144 -8.25 12.67 -8.43
C PRO A 144 -9.18 13.51 -9.30
N ASN A 145 -9.71 12.89 -10.36
CA ASN A 145 -10.66 13.55 -11.24
C ASN A 145 -12.01 13.78 -10.52
N ARG A 146 -12.93 14.48 -11.16
CA ARG A 146 -14.23 14.85 -10.56
C ARG A 146 -15.05 13.62 -10.12
N ASP A 147 -15.00 12.53 -10.88
CA ASP A 147 -15.77 11.32 -10.60
C ASP A 147 -15.17 10.54 -9.43
N GLU A 148 -13.83 10.48 -9.35
CA GLU A 148 -13.11 9.94 -8.20
C GLU A 148 -13.40 10.75 -6.93
N LEU A 149 -13.38 12.08 -7.00
CA LEU A 149 -13.74 12.96 -5.88
C LEU A 149 -15.17 12.72 -5.41
N GLN A 150 -16.11 12.55 -6.34
CA GLN A 150 -17.51 12.25 -6.00
C GLN A 150 -17.65 10.89 -5.32
N SER A 151 -16.89 9.89 -5.77
CA SER A 151 -16.90 8.53 -5.20
C SER A 151 -16.31 8.54 -3.78
N MET A 152 -15.19 9.23 -3.58
CA MET A 152 -14.57 9.44 -2.26
C MET A 152 -15.55 10.16 -1.31
N LEU A 153 -16.21 11.22 -1.77
CA LEU A 153 -17.22 11.94 -0.98
C LEU A 153 -18.38 11.02 -0.58
N GLN A 154 -18.88 10.19 -1.49
CA GLN A 154 -19.93 9.22 -1.18
C GLN A 154 -19.49 8.18 -0.16
N SER A 155 -18.27 7.64 -0.26
CA SER A 155 -17.72 6.70 0.75
C SER A 155 -17.61 7.35 2.13
N VAL A 156 -17.13 8.60 2.20
CA VAL A 156 -17.07 9.36 3.45
C VAL A 156 -18.48 9.57 4.02
N LEU A 157 -19.44 10.02 3.20
CA LEU A 157 -20.84 10.21 3.62
C LEU A 157 -21.47 8.91 4.12
N GLN A 158 -21.18 7.77 3.48
CA GLN A 158 -21.65 6.45 3.93
C GLN A 158 -21.01 6.02 5.25
N SER A 159 -19.74 6.32 5.47
CA SER A 159 -19.06 6.03 6.74
C SER A 159 -19.58 6.89 7.90
N LEU A 160 -20.05 8.10 7.60
CA LEU A 160 -20.66 9.04 8.55
C LEU A 160 -22.17 8.85 8.68
N ALA A 161 -22.79 8.05 7.80
CA ALA A 161 -24.21 7.73 7.87
C ALA A 161 -24.47 7.14 9.26
N PRO A 162 -25.34 7.78 10.05
CA PRO A 162 -25.22 7.65 11.47
C PRO A 162 -25.62 6.24 11.89
N ARG A 163 -24.77 5.61 12.72
CA ARG A 163 -25.15 4.51 13.62
C ARG A 163 -26.15 5.05 14.64
N THR A 164 -27.28 5.58 14.17
CA THR A 164 -28.36 6.09 15.03
C THR A 164 -29.14 4.90 15.55
N SER A 165 -28.48 4.07 16.35
CA SER A 165 -29.18 3.36 17.41
C SER A 165 -29.54 4.43 18.43
N TYR A 166 -30.66 5.11 18.19
CA TYR A 166 -31.31 5.93 19.19
C TYR A 166 -31.73 4.97 20.30
N HIS A 167 -30.84 4.75 21.27
CA HIS A 167 -31.16 3.96 22.46
C HIS A 167 -32.16 4.79 23.26
N ARG A 168 -33.45 4.61 22.95
CA ARG A 168 -34.54 5.22 23.69
C ARG A 168 -34.43 4.70 25.12
N PRO A 169 -34.16 5.55 26.14
CA PRO A 169 -34.20 5.08 27.51
C PRO A 169 -35.65 4.67 27.81
N ARG A 170 -35.88 3.39 28.08
CA ARG A 170 -37.13 2.94 28.69
C ARG A 170 -37.18 3.56 30.08
N THR A 171 -37.98 4.62 30.24
CA THR A 171 -38.43 5.07 31.56
C THR A 171 -39.32 3.99 32.14
N THR A 172 -38.72 3.06 32.89
CA THR A 172 -39.44 2.15 33.76
C THR A 172 -39.85 2.93 35.00
N THR A 173 -41.03 3.55 34.97
CA THR A 173 -41.73 3.92 36.19
C THR A 173 -42.31 2.65 36.81
N GLN A 174 -41.46 1.90 37.54
CA GLN A 174 -41.93 0.93 38.53
C GLN A 174 -41.91 1.61 39.92
N ARG A 175 -43.05 2.17 40.32
CA ARG A 175 -43.47 2.18 41.73
C ARG A 175 -44.61 1.16 41.77
N GLY A 176 -44.42 -0.04 42.29
CA GLY A 176 -44.22 -0.29 43.71
C GLY A 176 -45.53 -0.91 44.25
N ARG A 177 -45.78 -2.18 43.91
CA ARG A 177 -46.75 -3.02 44.63
C ARG A 177 -45.96 -3.82 45.67
N PRO A 178 -46.30 -3.76 46.97
CA PRO A 178 -45.58 -4.49 48.00
C PRO A 178 -45.85 -6.00 47.87
N GLY A 179 -44.77 -6.78 47.90
CA GLY A 179 -44.83 -8.24 47.84
C GLY A 179 -45.28 -8.87 49.16
N PRO A 180 -45.88 -10.07 49.13
CA PRO A 180 -46.20 -10.84 50.32
C PRO A 180 -45.07 -11.85 50.59
N PHE A 181 -44.57 -11.96 51.83
CA PHE A 181 -43.91 -13.18 52.31
C PHE A 181 -43.97 -13.30 53.85
N SER A 182 -44.91 -14.14 54.28
CA SER A 182 -44.80 -15.24 55.25
C SER A 182 -43.59 -15.28 56.21
N GLN A 183 -43.82 -15.41 57.52
CA GLN A 183 -43.60 -16.65 58.29
C GLN A 183 -43.79 -16.52 59.82
N ARG A 184 -44.41 -17.57 60.38
CA ARG A 184 -44.16 -18.25 61.68
C ARG A 184 -44.45 -17.50 63.00
N ALA A 185 -45.49 -17.93 63.71
CA ALA A 185 -45.45 -18.89 64.84
C ALA A 185 -46.87 -19.13 65.35
#